data_AF-A0A7S2LIT5-F1
#
_entry.id   AF-A0A7S2LIT5-F1
#
_cell.length_a   1.000
_cell.length_b   1.000
_cell.length_c   1.000
_cell.angle_alpha   90.00
_cell.angle_beta   90.00
_cell.angle_gamma   90.00
#
_symmetry.space_group_name_H-M   'P 1'
#
loop_
_entity.id
_entity.type
_entity.pdbx_description
1 polymer ?
#
loop_
_entity_poly.entity_id
_entity_poly.type
_entity_poly.pdbx_seq_one_letter_code
_entity_poly.pdbx_strand_id
1 'polypeptide(L)'
;QMARSFAPSPRLKSLSEDYGKGPKNVRWSPEALEQHAAGRASSSSSSRSTRFGTSSFQAFQAIKDKYRFVGRFTLSYNAVERAALTEYLSDATNWGISWDALLSIEHDARQAFGRDFPSKNMRDVVETIVKPLCARQGAPIALVRNGWRIAPATCYVVHAWEQPFSEFMKALHRAFKRSRRRKPVLFISAFGQFQSDDPYDVDLKGLGSDLLNAPFVKVLRAVDRCVLVRTATVDIFSRAWIVIELLYAQRFGLYPARCMITGPPHASENMGSPLDVEATFAEEKITILRAILDECSVDHVAERIHEFRSFASRSG
;
A
#
# COMPACT_ATOMS: atom_id res chain seq x y z
N GLN A 1 31.90 3.48 31.43
CA GLN A 1 32.47 2.91 30.19
C GLN A 1 32.32 1.39 30.24
N MET A 2 31.27 0.82 29.64
CA MET A 2 31.23 -0.61 29.32
C MET A 2 30.42 -0.81 28.05
N ALA A 3 31.15 -1.13 26.99
CA ALA A 3 30.61 -1.62 25.73
C ALA A 3 30.09 -3.05 25.94
N ARG A 4 28.91 -3.36 25.39
CA ARG A 4 28.46 -4.75 25.21
C ARG A 4 28.36 -5.03 23.72
N SER A 5 29.17 -5.99 23.29
CA SER A 5 29.18 -6.58 21.96
C SER A 5 27.91 -7.41 21.75
N PHE A 6 27.33 -7.30 20.56
CA PHE A 6 26.33 -8.24 20.07
C PHE A 6 27.02 -9.30 19.22
N ALA A 7 26.94 -10.55 19.68
CA ALA A 7 27.31 -11.73 18.89
C ALA A 7 26.13 -12.14 17.98
N PRO A 8 26.38 -12.70 16.78
CA PRO A 8 25.33 -13.13 15.87
C PRO A 8 24.70 -14.47 16.28
N SER A 9 23.38 -14.55 16.13
CA SER A 9 22.56 -15.74 16.40
C SER A 9 22.79 -16.87 15.36
N PRO A 10 22.82 -18.15 15.76
CA PRO A 10 23.15 -19.25 14.85
C PRO A 10 21.95 -19.74 14.00
N ARG A 11 22.24 -19.86 12.70
CA ARG A 11 21.68 -20.76 11.66
C ARG A 11 20.42 -21.57 12.00
N LEU A 12 19.35 -21.27 11.26
CA LEU A 12 18.25 -22.18 10.95
C LEU A 12 18.77 -23.39 10.16
N LYS A 13 18.57 -24.59 10.71
CA LYS A 13 18.75 -25.86 10.01
C LYS A 13 17.48 -26.21 9.24
N SER A 14 17.71 -26.81 8.08
CA SER A 14 16.82 -27.52 7.15
C SER A 14 15.53 -28.09 7.74
N LEU A 15 14.40 -27.71 7.13
CA LEU A 15 13.18 -28.51 7.05
C LEU A 15 12.89 -28.76 5.58
N SER A 16 13.57 -29.76 5.02
CA SER A 16 13.11 -30.54 3.89
C SER A 16 12.54 -31.85 4.45
N GLU A 17 11.52 -32.39 3.79
CA GLU A 17 10.83 -33.67 4.08
C GLU A 17 9.65 -33.56 5.05
N ASP A 18 8.47 -33.23 4.49
CA ASP A 18 7.26 -34.08 4.55
C ASP A 18 6.03 -33.30 4.08
N TYR A 19 5.71 -33.38 2.79
CA TYR A 19 4.38 -33.11 2.25
C TYR A 19 4.06 -34.11 1.14
N GLY A 20 3.87 -35.37 1.55
CA GLY A 20 3.22 -36.39 0.75
C GLY A 20 1.75 -36.52 1.12
N LYS A 21 0.89 -36.63 0.10
CA LYS A 21 -0.57 -36.95 0.08
C LYS A 21 -1.50 -35.75 -0.15
N GLY A 22 -1.58 -35.34 -1.41
CA GLY A 22 -2.75 -34.63 -1.94
C GLY A 22 -3.94 -35.58 -2.14
N PRO A 23 -5.19 -35.08 -2.10
CA PRO A 23 -6.36 -35.86 -2.47
C PRO A 23 -6.47 -36.04 -4.00
N LYS A 24 -7.11 -37.15 -4.35
CA LYS A 24 -7.13 -37.81 -5.65
C LYS A 24 -8.02 -37.10 -6.68
N ASN A 25 -7.53 -37.06 -7.91
CA ASN A 25 -8.22 -37.16 -9.21
C ASN A 25 -9.66 -36.61 -9.32
N VAL A 26 -9.80 -35.47 -10.01
CA VAL A 26 -10.96 -35.20 -10.88
C VAL A 26 -10.44 -35.13 -12.32
N ARG A 27 -10.88 -36.11 -13.12
CA ARG A 27 -10.52 -36.30 -14.52
C ARG A 27 -11.45 -35.43 -15.38
N TRP A 28 -10.93 -34.39 -16.01
CA TRP A 28 -11.66 -33.64 -17.04
C TRP A 28 -11.34 -34.26 -18.39
N SER A 29 -12.37 -34.69 -19.13
CA SER A 29 -12.23 -35.24 -20.49
C SER A 29 -12.09 -34.09 -21.51
N PRO A 30 -11.31 -34.27 -22.60
CA PRO A 30 -11.06 -33.23 -23.60
C PRO A 30 -12.26 -32.75 -24.43
N GLU A 31 -13.45 -33.33 -24.27
CA GLU A 31 -14.61 -33.08 -25.15
C GLU A 31 -15.58 -31.98 -24.65
N ALA A 32 -15.30 -31.31 -23.53
CA ALA A 32 -16.21 -30.29 -22.96
C ALA A 32 -15.87 -28.83 -23.32
N LEU A 33 -14.89 -28.58 -24.18
CA LEU A 33 -14.43 -27.22 -24.54
C LEU A 33 -14.65 -26.84 -26.02
N GLU A 34 -15.29 -27.71 -26.82
CA GLU A 34 -15.41 -27.52 -28.28
C GLU A 34 -16.85 -27.33 -28.82
N GLN A 35 -17.82 -26.95 -27.98
CA GLN A 35 -19.21 -26.70 -28.45
C GLN A 35 -19.76 -25.29 -28.25
N HIS A 36 -18.91 -24.27 -28.04
CA HIS A 36 -19.37 -22.87 -28.02
C HIS A 36 -18.69 -21.94 -29.04
N ALA A 37 -17.93 -22.49 -29.99
CA ALA A 37 -17.20 -21.71 -30.99
C ALA A 37 -17.38 -22.20 -32.44
N ALA A 38 -18.56 -22.72 -32.79
CA ALA A 38 -18.93 -23.03 -34.17
C ALA A 38 -20.25 -22.36 -34.54
N GLY A 39 -20.15 -21.14 -35.08
CA GLY A 39 -21.32 -20.39 -35.52
C GLY A 39 -20.96 -19.15 -36.35
N ARG A 40 -20.84 -19.36 -37.66
CA ARG A 40 -20.82 -18.38 -38.77
C ARG A 40 -19.45 -17.81 -39.16
N ALA A 41 -18.82 -18.52 -40.08
CA ALA A 41 -18.00 -17.90 -41.13
C ALA A 41 -18.91 -17.46 -42.29
N SER A 42 -18.87 -16.17 -42.63
CA SER A 42 -19.14 -15.68 -43.99
C SER A 42 -18.38 -14.37 -44.21
N SER A 43 -17.27 -14.50 -44.94
CA SER A 43 -16.71 -13.54 -45.91
C SER A 43 -16.83 -12.02 -45.64
N SER A 44 -15.72 -11.41 -45.25
CA SER A 44 -15.18 -10.25 -45.97
C SER A 44 -13.71 -10.03 -45.57
N SER A 45 -12.82 -10.21 -46.54
CA SER A 45 -11.40 -9.89 -46.45
C SER A 45 -11.20 -8.40 -46.18
N SER A 46 -10.73 -8.04 -44.99
CA SER A 46 -10.07 -6.75 -44.75
C SER A 46 -8.92 -6.96 -43.78
N SER A 47 -7.73 -6.66 -44.25
CA SER A 47 -6.45 -6.67 -43.55
C SER A 47 -6.49 -5.75 -42.34
N ARG A 48 -6.81 -6.30 -41.17
CA ARG A 48 -6.73 -5.61 -39.87
C ARG A 48 -5.89 -6.41 -38.88
N SER A 49 -4.70 -6.78 -39.32
CA SER A 49 -3.66 -7.37 -38.47
C SER A 49 -2.51 -6.37 -38.36
N THR A 50 -2.20 -5.92 -37.13
CA THR A 50 -0.88 -5.44 -36.58
C THR A 50 -0.92 -4.26 -35.59
N ARG A 51 -2.03 -3.51 -35.40
CA ARG A 51 -1.98 -2.31 -34.52
C ARG A 51 -2.17 -2.54 -33.01
N PHE A 52 -2.65 -3.70 -32.56
CA PHE A 52 -2.88 -3.95 -31.13
C PHE A 52 -1.64 -4.49 -30.37
N GLY A 53 -0.58 -4.91 -31.06
CA GLY A 53 0.59 -5.54 -30.43
C GLY A 53 1.69 -4.56 -29.99
N THR A 54 1.91 -3.47 -30.73
CA THR A 54 3.05 -2.57 -30.51
C THR A 54 2.87 -1.66 -29.31
N SER A 55 1.66 -1.13 -29.09
CA SER A 55 1.38 -0.18 -28.00
C SER A 55 1.46 -0.83 -26.61
N SER A 56 0.92 -2.04 -26.43
CA SER A 56 0.97 -2.75 -25.14
C SER A 56 2.40 -3.17 -24.78
N PHE A 57 3.18 -3.64 -25.76
CA PHE A 57 4.58 -3.98 -25.54
C PHE A 57 5.43 -2.76 -25.15
N GLN A 58 5.26 -1.64 -25.85
CA GLN A 58 5.96 -0.38 -25.53
C GLN A 58 5.60 0.13 -24.13
N ALA A 59 4.31 0.08 -23.75
CA ALA A 59 3.88 0.47 -22.41
C ALA A 59 4.50 -0.42 -21.32
N PHE A 60 4.54 -1.75 -21.54
CA PHE A 60 5.17 -2.68 -20.60
C PHE A 60 6.70 -2.47 -20.52
N GLN A 61 7.34 -2.11 -21.63
CA GLN A 61 8.76 -1.78 -21.63
C GLN A 61 9.03 -0.49 -20.84
N ALA A 62 8.20 0.54 -20.99
CA ALA A 62 8.34 1.79 -20.25
C ALA A 62 8.21 1.59 -18.72
N ILE A 63 7.28 0.75 -18.26
CA ILE A 63 7.20 0.44 -16.82
C ILE A 63 8.41 -0.38 -16.35
N LYS A 64 8.96 -1.26 -17.21
CA LYS A 64 10.13 -2.07 -16.87
C LYS A 64 11.38 -1.21 -16.70
N ASP A 65 11.53 -0.20 -17.54
CA ASP A 65 12.64 0.76 -17.47
C ASP A 65 12.50 1.66 -16.23
N LYS A 66 11.26 2.00 -15.84
CA LYS A 66 10.96 2.81 -14.66
C LYS A 66 11.07 2.03 -13.34
N TYR A 67 10.56 0.80 -13.30
CA TYR A 67 10.45 -0.01 -12.09
C TYR A 67 11.35 -1.24 -12.18
N ARG A 68 12.52 -1.16 -11.54
CA ARG A 68 13.55 -2.21 -11.57
C ARG A 68 13.00 -3.60 -11.23
N PHE A 69 12.11 -3.70 -10.24
CA PHE A 69 11.53 -4.99 -9.84
C PHE A 69 10.79 -5.68 -11.01
N VAL A 70 10.09 -4.93 -11.86
CA VAL A 70 9.36 -5.48 -13.02
C VAL A 70 10.30 -6.25 -13.95
N GLY A 71 11.52 -5.72 -14.16
CA GLY A 71 12.55 -6.37 -14.96
C GLY A 71 12.89 -7.77 -14.48
N ARG A 72 12.99 -7.98 -13.16
CA ARG A 72 13.34 -9.28 -12.55
C ARG A 72 12.29 -10.35 -12.72
N PHE A 73 11.02 -9.97 -12.89
CA PHE A 73 9.88 -10.89 -12.97
C PHE A 73 9.26 -10.94 -14.37
N THR A 74 9.92 -10.37 -15.39
CA THR A 74 9.36 -10.24 -16.75
C THR A 74 8.81 -11.55 -17.32
N LEU A 75 9.49 -12.67 -17.05
CA LEU A 75 9.12 -14.00 -17.56
C LEU A 75 8.04 -14.70 -16.72
N SER A 76 7.74 -14.19 -15.52
CA SER A 76 6.76 -14.76 -14.61
C SER A 76 5.32 -14.37 -14.94
N TYR A 77 5.13 -13.26 -15.67
CA TYR A 77 3.81 -12.74 -15.98
C TYR A 77 3.20 -13.36 -17.22
N ASN A 78 1.92 -13.71 -17.15
CA ASN A 78 1.11 -13.94 -18.35
C ASN A 78 0.64 -12.60 -18.98
N ALA A 79 -0.06 -12.66 -20.11
CA ALA A 79 -0.46 -11.46 -20.84
C ALA A 79 -1.43 -10.55 -20.04
N VAL A 80 -2.34 -11.16 -19.27
CA VAL A 80 -3.31 -10.44 -18.42
C VAL A 80 -2.59 -9.74 -17.28
N GLU A 81 -1.67 -10.44 -16.61
CA GLU A 81 -0.87 -9.88 -15.52
C GLU A 81 0.02 -8.73 -15.99
N ARG A 82 0.64 -8.85 -17.17
CA ARG A 82 1.41 -7.74 -17.77
C ARG A 82 0.53 -6.52 -18.02
N ALA A 83 -0.67 -6.71 -18.58
CA ALA A 83 -1.60 -5.61 -18.84
C ALA A 83 -2.04 -4.94 -17.54
N ALA A 84 -2.45 -5.72 -16.54
CA ALA A 84 -2.87 -5.23 -15.23
C ALA A 84 -1.72 -4.52 -14.50
N LEU A 85 -0.50 -5.06 -14.50
CA LEU A 85 0.65 -4.42 -13.89
C LEU A 85 1.01 -3.10 -14.59
N THR A 86 0.90 -3.06 -15.92
CA THR A 86 1.12 -1.84 -16.71
C THR A 86 0.13 -0.75 -16.31
N GLU A 87 -1.16 -1.08 -16.26
CA GLU A 87 -2.21 -0.13 -15.88
C GLU A 87 -2.10 0.29 -14.42
N TYR A 88 -1.74 -0.63 -13.52
CA TYR A 88 -1.53 -0.34 -12.11
C TYR A 88 -0.36 0.63 -11.91
N LEU A 89 0.79 0.39 -12.55
CA LEU A 89 2.00 1.20 -12.35
C LEU A 89 2.05 2.49 -13.17
N SER A 90 1.15 2.67 -14.14
CA SER A 90 1.10 3.89 -14.95
C SER A 90 0.52 5.08 -14.17
N ASP A 91 -0.41 4.83 -13.23
CA ASP A 91 -1.02 5.86 -12.39
C ASP A 91 -1.17 5.38 -10.93
N ALA A 92 -0.67 6.19 -10.00
CA ALA A 92 -0.78 5.92 -8.57
C ALA A 92 -2.24 5.90 -8.07
N THR A 93 -3.17 6.56 -8.76
CA THR A 93 -4.59 6.49 -8.42
C THR A 93 -5.16 5.06 -8.52
N ASN A 94 -4.51 4.18 -9.28
CA ASN A 94 -4.86 2.76 -9.40
C ASN A 94 -4.35 1.91 -8.23
N TRP A 95 -3.57 2.47 -7.29
CA TRP A 95 -2.92 1.74 -6.19
C TRP A 95 -3.84 1.45 -5.01
N GLY A 96 -5.10 1.18 -5.29
CA GLY A 96 -6.11 0.91 -4.28
C GLY A 96 -6.18 -0.56 -3.88
N ILE A 97 -6.41 -0.81 -2.59
CA ILE A 97 -6.75 -2.11 -2.04
C ILE A 97 -8.25 -2.17 -1.77
N SER A 98 -8.91 -3.20 -2.30
CA SER A 98 -10.32 -3.47 -2.00
C SER A 98 -10.50 -3.92 -0.56
N TRP A 99 -11.72 -3.82 -0.04
CA TRP A 99 -12.01 -4.25 1.33
C TRP A 99 -11.75 -5.74 1.54
N ASP A 100 -12.15 -6.59 0.58
CA ASP A 100 -11.93 -8.03 0.67
C ASP A 100 -10.44 -8.39 0.59
N ALA A 101 -9.67 -7.69 -0.25
CA ALA A 101 -8.23 -7.82 -0.30
C ALA A 101 -7.58 -7.46 1.04
N LEU A 102 -8.01 -6.36 1.67
CA LEU A 102 -7.51 -5.95 2.98
C LEU A 102 -7.87 -6.97 4.08
N LEU A 103 -9.11 -7.47 4.10
CA LEU A 103 -9.52 -8.53 5.04
C LEU A 103 -8.71 -9.82 4.86
N SER A 104 -8.32 -10.15 3.63
CA SER A 104 -7.46 -11.32 3.39
C SER A 104 -6.06 -11.15 3.99
N ILE A 105 -5.49 -9.93 3.96
CA ILE A 105 -4.21 -9.64 4.63
C ILE A 105 -4.37 -9.72 6.15
N GLU A 106 -5.48 -9.23 6.71
CA GLU A 106 -5.78 -9.41 8.14
C GLU A 106 -5.90 -10.89 8.52
N HIS A 107 -6.56 -11.69 7.69
CA HIS A 107 -6.66 -13.13 7.89
C HIS A 107 -5.28 -13.78 7.91
N ASP A 108 -4.43 -13.50 6.91
CA ASP A 108 -3.05 -14.02 6.87
C ASP A 108 -2.26 -13.61 8.11
N ALA A 109 -2.41 -12.37 8.57
CA ALA A 109 -1.72 -11.88 9.76
C ALA A 109 -2.17 -12.60 11.03
N ARG A 110 -3.46 -12.89 11.16
CA ARG A 110 -3.98 -13.70 12.28
C ARG A 110 -3.42 -15.12 12.25
N GLN A 111 -3.28 -15.72 11.06
CA GLN A 111 -2.70 -17.05 10.92
C GLN A 111 -1.19 -17.05 11.23
N ALA A 112 -0.44 -16.09 10.68
CA ALA A 112 1.01 -16.02 10.82
C ALA A 112 1.46 -15.73 12.25
N PHE A 113 0.75 -14.84 12.96
CA PHE A 113 1.15 -14.41 14.30
C PHE A 113 0.37 -15.09 15.43
N GLY A 114 -0.72 -15.79 15.13
CA GLY A 114 -1.51 -16.52 16.12
C GLY A 114 -1.91 -15.65 17.31
N ARG A 115 -1.49 -16.07 18.51
CA ARG A 115 -1.78 -15.34 19.77
C ARG A 115 -1.09 -13.98 19.87
N ASP A 116 0.01 -13.77 19.14
CA ASP A 116 0.77 -12.53 19.17
C ASP A 116 0.22 -11.47 18.21
N PHE A 117 -0.75 -11.83 17.35
CA PHE A 117 -1.35 -10.89 16.38
C PHE A 117 -1.72 -9.52 16.96
N PRO A 118 -2.31 -9.40 18.18
CA PRO A 118 -2.66 -8.10 18.73
C PRO A 118 -1.49 -7.15 18.97
N SER A 119 -0.28 -7.68 19.23
CA SER A 119 0.93 -6.88 19.52
C SER A 119 1.72 -6.52 18.27
N LYS A 120 1.40 -7.10 17.11
CA LYS A 120 2.09 -6.84 15.84
C LYS A 120 1.60 -5.56 15.19
N ASN A 121 2.56 -4.75 14.73
CA ASN A 121 2.28 -3.49 14.06
C ASN A 121 2.26 -3.64 12.52
N MET A 122 1.97 -2.55 11.81
CA MET A 122 1.96 -2.53 10.35
C MET A 122 3.30 -2.97 9.76
N ARG A 123 4.42 -2.58 10.36
CA ARG A 123 5.76 -3.03 9.96
C ARG A 123 5.88 -4.55 10.04
N ASP A 124 5.51 -5.17 11.15
CA ASP A 124 5.59 -6.63 11.31
C ASP A 124 4.80 -7.37 10.23
N VAL A 125 3.60 -6.87 9.90
CA VAL A 125 2.75 -7.38 8.82
C VAL A 125 3.42 -7.22 7.47
N VAL A 126 4.05 -6.08 7.20
CA VAL A 126 4.75 -5.85 5.94
C VAL A 126 5.94 -6.79 5.80
N GLU A 127 6.77 -6.91 6.83
CA GLU A 127 7.95 -7.79 6.83
C GLU A 127 7.57 -9.27 6.66
N THR A 128 6.53 -9.72 7.38
CA THR A 128 6.20 -11.16 7.45
C THR A 128 5.32 -11.62 6.28
N ILE A 129 4.50 -10.73 5.71
CA ILE A 129 3.43 -11.10 4.77
C ILE A 129 3.60 -10.37 3.45
N VAL A 130 3.65 -9.03 3.50
CA VAL A 130 3.60 -8.20 2.29
C VAL A 130 4.86 -8.37 1.44
N LYS A 131 6.05 -8.16 2.00
CA LYS A 131 7.33 -8.30 1.30
C LYS A 131 7.50 -9.70 0.68
N PRO A 132 7.30 -10.82 1.43
CA PRO A 132 7.40 -12.15 0.83
C PRO A 132 6.42 -12.38 -0.32
N LEU A 133 5.20 -11.84 -0.25
CA LEU A 133 4.22 -11.96 -1.33
C LEU A 133 4.60 -11.11 -2.54
N CYS A 134 5.03 -9.85 -2.34
CA CYS A 134 5.55 -9.00 -3.41
C CYS A 134 6.73 -9.68 -4.11
N ALA A 135 7.69 -10.21 -3.37
CA ALA A 135 8.85 -10.90 -3.93
C ALA A 135 8.50 -12.18 -4.68
N ARG A 136 7.47 -12.94 -4.25
CA ARG A 136 7.02 -14.15 -4.97
C ARG A 136 6.25 -13.83 -6.24
N GLN A 137 5.41 -12.80 -6.20
CA GLN A 137 4.49 -12.47 -7.29
C GLN A 137 5.05 -11.44 -8.27
N GLY A 138 6.10 -10.72 -7.88
CA GLY A 138 6.66 -9.62 -8.65
C GLY A 138 5.79 -8.35 -8.71
N ALA A 139 4.68 -8.29 -7.96
CA ALA A 139 3.74 -7.17 -8.03
C ALA A 139 3.35 -6.64 -6.63
N PRO A 140 2.92 -5.37 -6.53
CA PRO A 140 2.37 -4.81 -5.29
C PRO A 140 1.22 -5.65 -4.73
N ILE A 141 1.19 -5.84 -3.40
CA ILE A 141 0.23 -6.77 -2.79
C ILE A 141 -1.23 -6.37 -3.03
N ALA A 142 -1.54 -5.07 -3.10
CA ALA A 142 -2.90 -4.62 -3.41
C ALA A 142 -3.39 -5.16 -4.76
N LEU A 143 -2.55 -5.08 -5.81
CA LEU A 143 -2.89 -5.63 -7.13
C LEU A 143 -3.10 -7.15 -7.08
N VAL A 144 -2.17 -7.85 -6.44
CA VAL A 144 -2.23 -9.31 -6.28
C VAL A 144 -3.51 -9.73 -5.54
N ARG A 145 -3.81 -9.10 -4.41
CA ARG A 145 -4.96 -9.44 -3.56
C ARG A 145 -6.30 -8.98 -4.14
N ASN A 146 -6.31 -8.00 -5.04
CA ASN A 146 -7.48 -7.67 -5.84
C ASN A 146 -7.73 -8.69 -6.98
N GLY A 147 -6.83 -9.67 -7.14
CA GLY A 147 -6.90 -10.67 -8.21
C GLY A 147 -6.49 -10.10 -9.56
N TRP A 148 -5.41 -9.29 -9.60
CA TRP A 148 -4.91 -8.62 -10.80
C TRP A 148 -5.93 -7.69 -11.47
N ARG A 149 -6.89 -7.17 -10.67
CA ARG A 149 -7.86 -6.18 -11.11
C ARG A 149 -7.50 -4.80 -10.57
N ILE A 150 -7.62 -3.81 -11.44
CA ILE A 150 -7.43 -2.41 -11.07
C ILE A 150 -8.58 -1.96 -10.18
N ALA A 151 -8.21 -1.38 -9.04
CA ALA A 151 -9.15 -0.80 -8.09
C ALA A 151 -8.69 0.63 -7.81
N PRO A 152 -9.26 1.64 -8.50
CA PRO A 152 -8.91 3.03 -8.26
C PRO A 152 -9.24 3.42 -6.82
N ALA A 153 -8.28 4.06 -6.15
CA ALA A 153 -8.46 4.52 -4.78
C ALA A 153 -9.57 5.59 -4.71
N THR A 154 -10.46 5.44 -3.74
CA THR A 154 -11.57 6.38 -3.47
C THR A 154 -11.49 7.00 -2.08
N CYS A 155 -10.48 6.58 -1.30
CA CYS A 155 -10.25 7.02 0.05
C CYS A 155 -8.77 6.86 0.38
N TYR A 156 -8.14 7.92 0.85
CA TYR A 156 -6.77 7.86 1.35
C TYR A 156 -6.75 7.48 2.84
N VAL A 157 -5.83 6.62 3.26
CA VAL A 157 -5.68 6.23 4.67
C VAL A 157 -4.35 6.75 5.21
N VAL A 158 -4.43 7.71 6.14
CA VAL A 158 -3.29 8.21 6.90
C VAL A 158 -3.14 7.33 8.15
N HIS A 159 -2.00 6.66 8.28
CA HIS A 159 -1.73 5.75 9.41
C HIS A 159 -0.24 5.67 9.73
N ALA A 160 0.10 5.42 11.00
CA ALA A 160 1.49 5.25 11.40
C ALA A 160 2.04 3.85 11.02
N TRP A 161 3.35 3.79 10.79
CA TRP A 161 4.07 2.55 10.48
C TRP A 161 4.17 1.60 11.68
N GLU A 162 4.24 2.15 12.89
CA GLU A 162 4.39 1.41 14.15
C GLU A 162 3.06 1.22 14.90
N GLN A 163 1.94 1.51 14.24
CA GLN A 163 0.61 1.26 14.79
C GLN A 163 0.30 -0.25 14.82
N PRO A 164 -0.25 -0.79 15.94
CA PRO A 164 -0.76 -2.16 16.01
C PRO A 164 -1.77 -2.44 14.89
N PHE A 165 -1.50 -3.46 14.06
CA PHE A 165 -2.31 -3.72 12.88
C PHE A 165 -3.73 -4.17 13.26
N SER A 166 -3.86 -4.88 14.37
CA SER A 166 -5.18 -5.27 14.90
C SER A 166 -6.03 -4.05 15.28
N GLU A 167 -5.41 -2.98 15.77
CA GLU A 167 -6.07 -1.74 16.14
C GLU A 167 -6.44 -0.92 14.91
N PHE A 168 -5.52 -0.83 13.94
CA PHE A 168 -5.75 -0.26 12.61
C PHE A 168 -6.98 -0.88 11.94
N MET A 169 -7.07 -2.21 11.87
CA MET A 169 -8.20 -2.91 11.27
C MET A 169 -9.51 -2.63 12.01
N LYS A 170 -9.50 -2.70 13.35
CA LYS A 170 -10.69 -2.33 14.17
C LYS A 170 -11.14 -0.89 13.90
N ALA A 171 -10.21 0.04 13.74
CA ALA A 171 -10.49 1.44 13.48
C ALA A 171 -11.13 1.64 12.10
N LEU A 172 -10.62 0.99 11.05
CA LEU A 172 -11.22 1.02 9.72
C LEU A 172 -12.62 0.37 9.71
N HIS A 173 -12.80 -0.75 10.41
CA HIS A 173 -14.11 -1.39 10.57
C HIS A 173 -15.14 -0.43 11.18
N ARG A 174 -14.75 0.34 12.21
CA ARG A 174 -15.60 1.36 12.83
C ARG A 174 -15.91 2.50 11.85
N ALA A 175 -14.89 3.06 11.21
CA ALA A 175 -15.04 4.15 10.26
C ALA A 175 -16.06 3.80 9.17
N PHE A 176 -15.93 2.62 8.56
CA PHE A 176 -16.79 2.22 7.46
C PHE A 176 -17.99 1.37 7.86
N LYS A 177 -18.33 1.26 9.15
CA LYS A 177 -19.44 0.42 9.64
C LYS A 177 -20.77 0.74 8.93
N ARG A 178 -21.03 2.02 8.64
CA ARG A 178 -22.26 2.50 7.98
C ARG A 178 -22.25 2.36 6.46
N SER A 179 -21.09 2.12 5.83
CA SER A 179 -20.95 1.91 4.39
C SER A 179 -21.39 0.49 3.99
N ARG A 180 -22.69 0.21 4.13
CA ARG A 180 -23.26 -1.14 3.98
C ARG A 180 -23.34 -1.65 2.53
N ARG A 181 -23.49 -0.76 1.54
CA ARG A 181 -23.65 -1.15 0.13
C ARG A 181 -22.35 -1.36 -0.62
N ARG A 182 -21.37 -0.47 -0.42
CA ARG A 182 -20.05 -0.55 -1.05
C ARG A 182 -19.02 0.06 -0.12
N LYS A 183 -18.03 -0.73 0.27
CA LYS A 183 -16.86 -0.23 0.99
C LYS A 183 -15.98 0.56 0.02
N PRO A 184 -15.31 1.63 0.47
CA PRO A 184 -14.37 2.33 -0.38
C PRO A 184 -13.19 1.43 -0.73
N VAL A 185 -12.63 1.67 -1.91
CA VAL A 185 -11.28 1.20 -2.23
C VAL A 185 -10.30 2.15 -1.55
N LEU A 186 -9.40 1.59 -0.75
CA LEU A 186 -8.50 2.35 0.11
C LEU A 186 -7.13 2.47 -0.54
N PHE A 187 -6.49 3.63 -0.44
CA PHE A 187 -5.04 3.72 -0.60
C PHE A 187 -4.39 3.62 0.76
N ILE A 188 -3.54 2.60 0.93
CA ILE A 188 -2.71 2.37 2.11
C ILE A 188 -1.29 2.21 1.56
N SER A 189 -0.40 3.15 1.87
CA SER A 189 0.95 3.23 1.27
C SER A 189 1.72 1.91 1.38
N ALA A 190 1.63 1.25 2.55
CA ALA A 190 2.22 -0.05 2.84
C ALA A 190 1.81 -1.18 1.87
N PHE A 191 0.62 -1.10 1.27
CA PHE A 191 0.05 -2.15 0.43
C PHE A 191 -0.03 -1.76 -1.05
N GLY A 192 -0.16 -0.45 -1.34
CA GLY A 192 -0.24 0.07 -2.70
C GLY A 192 1.08 -0.01 -3.45
N GLN A 193 2.21 0.04 -2.73
CA GLN A 193 3.56 0.02 -3.29
C GLN A 193 4.16 -1.39 -3.31
N PHE A 194 5.13 -1.62 -4.20
CA PHE A 194 5.96 -2.81 -4.16
C PHE A 194 6.88 -2.74 -2.93
N GLN A 195 6.82 -3.74 -2.06
CA GLN A 195 7.63 -3.81 -0.85
C GLN A 195 8.78 -4.81 -1.06
N SER A 196 10.01 -4.39 -0.79
CA SER A 196 11.24 -5.17 -0.99
C SER A 196 12.27 -4.83 0.09
N ASP A 197 13.28 -5.69 0.26
CA ASP A 197 14.49 -5.36 1.02
C ASP A 197 15.56 -4.71 0.13
N ASP A 198 15.43 -4.82 -1.19
CA ASP A 198 16.31 -4.14 -2.12
C ASP A 198 15.94 -2.64 -2.16
N PRO A 199 16.83 -1.75 -1.69
CA PRO A 199 16.57 -0.32 -1.58
C PRO A 199 16.41 0.37 -2.95
N TYR A 200 16.68 -0.33 -4.05
CA TYR A 200 16.44 0.17 -5.40
C TYR A 200 15.04 -0.18 -5.93
N ASP A 201 14.29 -1.08 -5.28
CA ASP A 201 12.89 -1.36 -5.66
C ASP A 201 11.89 -0.57 -4.83
N VAL A 202 12.23 -0.35 -3.56
CA VAL A 202 11.53 0.60 -2.71
C VAL A 202 12.05 1.95 -3.14
N ASP A 203 11.38 2.52 -4.14
CA ASP A 203 11.77 3.79 -4.72
C ASP A 203 11.50 4.92 -3.71
N LEU A 204 12.33 5.01 -2.68
CA LEU A 204 12.47 6.21 -1.85
C LEU A 204 12.93 7.38 -2.71
N LYS A 205 13.59 7.11 -3.85
CA LYS A 205 13.88 8.10 -4.91
C LYS A 205 12.66 8.42 -5.78
N GLY A 206 11.55 7.72 -5.61
CA GLY A 206 10.27 7.94 -6.29
C GLY A 206 9.48 9.12 -5.71
N LEU A 207 9.97 9.69 -4.60
CA LEU A 207 9.66 11.06 -4.20
C LEU A 207 10.22 12.09 -5.18
N GLY A 208 11.14 11.67 -6.06
CA GLY A 208 11.92 12.56 -6.90
C GLY A 208 12.62 13.64 -6.06
N SER A 209 13.14 14.65 -6.74
CA SER A 209 13.35 15.96 -6.10
C SER A 209 12.02 16.72 -5.90
N ASP A 210 10.87 16.12 -6.23
CA ASP A 210 9.59 16.80 -6.34
C ASP A 210 8.45 15.98 -5.71
N LEU A 211 8.19 16.29 -4.43
CA LEU A 211 7.14 15.65 -3.65
C LEU A 211 5.74 15.86 -4.27
N LEU A 212 5.49 16.93 -5.04
CA LEU A 212 4.19 17.21 -5.64
C LEU A 212 3.77 16.18 -6.69
N ASN A 213 4.76 15.45 -7.23
CA ASN A 213 4.60 14.37 -8.19
C ASN A 213 4.71 12.98 -7.56
N ALA A 214 4.94 12.90 -6.24
CA ALA A 214 5.00 11.63 -5.53
C ALA A 214 3.65 10.88 -5.62
N PRO A 215 3.67 9.53 -5.62
CA PRO A 215 2.45 8.73 -5.76
C PRO A 215 1.36 9.10 -4.74
N PHE A 216 1.73 9.31 -3.47
CA PHE A 216 0.75 9.60 -2.44
C PHE A 216 0.04 10.95 -2.65
N VAL A 217 0.74 11.96 -3.18
CA VAL A 217 0.16 13.27 -3.53
C VAL A 217 -0.82 13.13 -4.69
N LYS A 218 -0.47 12.34 -5.72
CA LYS A 218 -1.38 12.04 -6.83
C LYS A 218 -2.67 11.39 -6.34
N VAL A 219 -2.57 10.44 -5.41
CA VAL A 219 -3.76 9.82 -4.81
C VAL A 219 -4.55 10.81 -3.96
N LEU A 220 -3.91 11.57 -3.07
CA LEU A 220 -4.58 12.59 -2.24
C LEU A 220 -5.36 13.60 -3.09
N ARG A 221 -4.82 14.00 -4.24
CA ARG A 221 -5.49 14.92 -5.17
C ARG A 221 -6.71 14.29 -5.86
N ALA A 222 -6.73 12.98 -6.04
CA ALA A 222 -7.75 12.27 -6.82
C ALA A 222 -8.89 11.69 -5.98
N VAL A 223 -8.68 11.41 -4.69
CA VAL A 223 -9.70 10.79 -3.83
C VAL A 223 -10.72 11.80 -3.31
N ASP A 224 -11.91 11.32 -2.95
CA ASP A 224 -12.97 12.17 -2.41
C ASP A 224 -12.85 12.43 -0.89
N ARG A 225 -12.07 11.62 -0.18
CA ARG A 225 -12.01 11.60 1.29
C ARG A 225 -10.72 11.00 1.83
N CYS A 226 -10.38 11.37 3.06
CA CYS A 226 -9.33 10.72 3.84
C CYS A 226 -9.88 10.07 5.13
N VAL A 227 -9.15 9.10 5.65
CA VAL A 227 -9.31 8.59 7.01
C VAL A 227 -7.99 8.71 7.75
N LEU A 228 -8.00 9.38 8.88
CA LEU A 228 -6.90 9.44 9.84
C LEU A 228 -7.09 8.37 10.90
N VAL A 229 -6.20 7.38 10.94
CA VAL A 229 -6.27 6.24 11.85
C VAL A 229 -5.30 6.44 13.02
N ARG A 230 -5.83 6.86 14.16
CA ARG A 230 -5.07 7.06 15.40
C ARG A 230 -4.77 5.75 16.11
N THR A 231 -3.76 5.78 16.97
CA THR A 231 -3.43 4.66 17.86
C THR A 231 -3.15 5.13 19.28
N ALA A 232 -3.43 4.25 20.25
CA ALA A 232 -3.08 4.49 21.64
C ALA A 232 -1.57 4.33 21.93
N THR A 233 -0.81 3.73 21.00
CA THR A 233 0.59 3.33 21.22
C THR A 233 1.65 4.26 20.63
N VAL A 234 1.27 5.07 19.64
CA VAL A 234 2.19 5.97 18.93
C VAL A 234 1.51 7.30 18.72
N ASP A 235 2.22 8.37 19.01
CA ASP A 235 1.81 9.70 18.61
C ASP A 235 1.97 9.86 17.11
N ILE A 236 0.88 9.68 16.35
CA ILE A 236 0.97 9.71 14.89
C ILE A 236 1.46 11.06 14.35
N PHE A 237 1.25 12.15 15.09
CA PHE A 237 1.68 13.50 14.67
C PHE A 237 3.16 13.77 14.95
N SER A 238 3.84 12.90 15.70
CA SER A 238 5.30 12.93 15.78
C SER A 238 5.95 12.35 14.52
N ARG A 239 5.20 11.81 13.55
CA ARG A 239 5.77 11.18 12.35
C ARG A 239 5.73 12.14 11.18
N ALA A 240 6.90 12.41 10.58
CA ALA A 240 7.06 13.40 9.51
C ALA A 240 6.12 13.11 8.31
N TRP A 241 6.00 11.84 7.93
CA TRP A 241 5.10 11.36 6.88
C TRP A 241 3.63 11.72 7.12
N ILE A 242 3.17 11.60 8.36
CA ILE A 242 1.77 11.89 8.73
C ILE A 242 1.49 13.38 8.64
N VAL A 243 2.45 14.21 9.09
CA VAL A 243 2.31 15.68 9.02
C VAL A 243 2.20 16.13 7.56
N ILE A 244 3.11 15.69 6.69
CA ILE A 244 3.08 16.10 5.28
C ILE A 244 1.83 15.59 4.55
N GLU A 245 1.39 14.36 4.82
CA GLU A 245 0.14 13.82 4.26
C GLU A 245 -1.07 14.67 4.65
N LEU A 246 -1.15 15.12 5.90
CA LEU A 246 -2.24 15.96 6.39
C LEU A 246 -2.18 17.39 5.84
N LEU A 247 -0.99 17.98 5.69
CA LEU A 247 -0.82 19.27 5.01
C LEU A 247 -1.34 19.20 3.56
N TYR A 248 -0.99 18.15 2.82
CA TYR A 248 -1.53 17.94 1.47
C TYR A 248 -3.03 17.65 1.47
N ALA A 249 -3.53 16.85 2.41
CA ALA A 249 -4.97 16.61 2.55
C ALA A 249 -5.74 17.92 2.80
N GLN A 250 -5.19 18.84 3.60
CA GLN A 250 -5.75 20.17 3.79
C GLN A 250 -5.68 21.02 2.52
N ARG A 251 -4.51 21.04 1.85
CA ARG A 251 -4.32 21.76 0.59
C ARG A 251 -5.30 21.33 -0.50
N PHE A 252 -5.66 20.06 -0.55
CA PHE A 252 -6.64 19.53 -1.52
C PHE A 252 -8.08 19.53 -1.01
N GLY A 253 -8.37 20.19 0.12
CA GLY A 253 -9.73 20.34 0.64
C GLY A 253 -10.34 19.06 1.21
N LEU A 254 -9.53 18.04 1.50
CA LEU A 254 -9.99 16.83 2.20
C LEU A 254 -10.09 17.06 3.71
N TYR A 255 -9.18 17.84 4.28
CA TYR A 255 -9.18 18.16 5.70
C TYR A 255 -9.72 19.58 5.98
N PRO A 256 -10.56 19.79 7.01
CA PRO A 256 -11.15 18.77 7.91
C PRO A 256 -12.45 18.15 7.35
N ALA A 257 -13.07 18.79 6.36
CA ALA A 257 -14.47 18.52 5.98
C ALA A 257 -14.76 17.12 5.43
N ARG A 258 -13.76 16.48 4.78
CA ARG A 258 -13.87 15.16 4.16
C ARG A 258 -12.87 14.17 4.76
N CYS A 259 -12.40 14.44 5.97
CA CYS A 259 -11.51 13.55 6.70
C CYS A 259 -12.24 12.94 7.89
N MET A 260 -12.30 11.61 7.92
CA MET A 260 -12.82 10.90 9.09
C MET A 260 -11.67 10.58 10.03
N ILE A 261 -11.91 10.72 11.33
CA ILE A 261 -10.96 10.27 12.35
C ILE A 261 -11.48 8.99 12.98
N THR A 262 -10.59 8.04 13.20
CA THR A 262 -10.90 6.80 13.91
C THR A 262 -9.69 6.37 14.75
N GLY A 263 -9.87 5.30 15.52
CA GLY A 263 -8.86 4.86 16.48
C GLY A 263 -8.93 5.63 17.80
N PRO A 264 -8.39 5.05 18.89
CA PRO A 264 -8.32 5.71 20.18
C PRO A 264 -7.35 6.91 20.13
N PRO A 265 -7.55 7.91 21.01
CA PRO A 265 -6.58 8.97 21.18
C PRO A 265 -5.28 8.43 21.78
N HIS A 266 -4.15 9.04 21.41
CA HIS A 266 -2.88 8.83 22.09
C HIS A 266 -2.84 9.70 23.35
N ALA A 267 -2.31 9.18 24.46
CA ALA A 267 -2.31 9.87 25.75
C ALA A 267 -1.24 10.99 25.87
N SER A 268 -0.36 11.13 24.88
CA SER A 268 0.72 12.13 24.94
C SER A 268 0.20 13.55 24.76
N GLU A 269 0.47 14.38 25.76
CA GLU A 269 0.34 15.84 25.73
C GLU A 269 1.58 16.53 25.14
N ASN A 270 2.64 15.80 24.76
CA ASN A 270 3.86 16.41 24.27
C ASN A 270 3.62 17.11 22.93
N MET A 271 3.51 18.43 22.99
CA MET A 271 3.62 19.35 21.86
C MET A 271 5.10 19.62 21.55
N GLY A 272 5.86 18.55 21.29
CA GLY A 272 7.25 18.67 20.84
C GLY A 272 7.36 19.58 19.60
N SER A 273 8.56 20.08 19.31
CA SER A 273 8.75 20.97 18.17
C SER A 273 8.28 20.27 16.88
N PRO A 274 7.64 20.98 15.92
CA PRO A 274 7.35 20.42 14.60
C PRO A 274 8.59 19.89 13.87
N LEU A 275 9.78 20.32 14.27
CA LEU A 275 11.06 19.86 13.74
C LEU A 275 11.55 18.54 14.37
N ASP A 276 10.97 18.16 15.51
CA ASP A 276 11.29 16.92 16.22
C ASP A 276 10.56 15.70 15.64
N VAL A 277 9.85 15.88 14.52
CA VAL A 277 9.19 14.76 13.83
C VAL A 277 10.19 13.66 13.46
N GLU A 278 9.75 12.42 13.62
CA GLU A 278 10.50 11.21 13.37
C GLU A 278 10.23 10.70 11.95
N ALA A 279 11.26 10.16 11.32
CA ALA A 279 11.16 9.30 10.15
C ALA A 279 12.01 8.05 10.38
N THR A 280 11.75 6.99 9.62
CA THR A 280 12.49 5.74 9.76
C THR A 280 13.94 5.88 9.31
N PHE A 281 14.21 6.73 8.31
CA PHE A 281 15.56 7.00 7.80
C PHE A 281 15.90 8.51 7.89
N ALA A 282 17.15 8.82 8.19
CA ALA A 282 17.58 10.21 8.42
C ALA A 282 17.51 11.07 7.15
N GLU A 283 17.85 10.48 6.01
CA GLU A 283 17.80 11.12 4.70
C GLU A 283 16.35 11.44 4.28
N GLU A 284 15.41 10.55 4.59
CA GLU A 284 13.98 10.79 4.40
C GLU A 284 13.49 11.94 5.27
N LYS A 285 13.91 11.97 6.54
CA LYS A 285 13.54 13.07 7.45
C LYS A 285 13.91 14.42 6.86
N ILE A 286 15.11 14.56 6.30
CA ILE A 286 15.55 15.82 5.68
C ILE A 286 14.67 16.21 4.49
N THR A 287 14.38 15.25 3.59
CA THR A 287 13.54 15.50 2.40
C THR A 287 12.12 15.91 2.78
N ILE A 288 11.50 15.20 3.73
CA ILE A 288 10.14 15.47 4.19
C ILE A 288 10.08 16.81 4.93
N LEU A 289 11.06 17.09 5.80
CA LEU A 289 11.12 18.37 6.52
C LEU A 289 11.25 19.54 5.55
N ARG A 290 12.08 19.43 4.51
CA ARG A 290 12.15 20.47 3.47
C ARG A 290 10.79 20.71 2.83
N ALA A 291 10.12 19.63 2.41
CA ALA A 291 8.79 19.76 1.82
C ALA A 291 7.74 20.34 2.79
N ILE A 292 7.80 20.01 4.08
CA ILE A 292 6.94 20.62 5.10
C ILE A 292 7.19 22.13 5.18
N LEU A 293 8.46 22.55 5.19
CA LEU A 293 8.86 23.95 5.28
C LEU A 293 8.58 24.74 4.00
N ASP A 294 8.56 24.07 2.84
CA ASP A 294 8.15 24.66 1.57
C ASP A 294 6.63 24.92 1.52
N GLU A 295 5.81 24.11 2.23
CA GLU A 295 4.37 24.33 2.33
C GLU A 295 4.00 25.43 3.33
N CYS A 296 4.72 25.57 4.46
CA CYS A 296 4.47 26.62 5.46
C CYS A 296 5.62 26.83 6.45
N SER A 297 5.62 27.97 7.17
CA SER A 297 6.62 28.25 8.21
C SER A 297 6.52 27.30 9.40
N VAL A 298 7.60 27.16 10.17
CA VAL A 298 7.64 26.29 11.37
C VAL A 298 6.49 26.57 12.34
N ASP A 299 6.19 27.83 12.61
CA ASP A 299 5.09 28.23 13.50
C ASP A 299 3.73 27.77 12.96
N HIS A 300 3.50 27.92 11.64
CA HIS A 300 2.30 27.41 11.02
C HIS A 300 2.22 25.87 11.08
N VAL A 301 3.33 25.15 10.94
CA VAL A 301 3.32 23.68 11.13
C VAL A 301 2.92 23.32 12.56
N ALA A 302 3.42 24.04 13.56
CA ALA A 302 3.04 23.85 14.97
C ALA A 302 1.55 24.06 15.18
N GLU A 303 1.01 25.16 14.65
CA GLU A 303 -0.42 25.46 14.68
C GLU A 303 -1.24 24.36 14.00
N ARG A 304 -0.82 23.88 12.83
CA ARG A 304 -1.50 22.78 12.12
C ARG A 304 -1.47 21.48 12.89
N ILE A 305 -0.33 21.10 13.48
CA ILE A 305 -0.23 19.92 14.34
C ILE A 305 -1.20 20.06 15.53
N HIS A 306 -1.28 21.24 16.14
CA HIS A 306 -2.21 21.51 17.22
C HIS A 306 -3.68 21.43 16.77
N GLU A 307 -4.02 21.97 15.60
CA GLU A 307 -5.35 21.85 14.99
C GLU A 307 -5.71 20.40 14.70
N PHE A 308 -4.78 19.61 14.14
CA PHE A 308 -4.97 18.20 13.85
C PHE A 308 -5.24 17.40 15.12
N ARG A 309 -4.47 17.65 16.19
CA ARG A 309 -4.70 17.05 17.52
C ARG A 309 -6.06 17.46 18.10
N SER A 310 -6.42 18.73 18.02
CA SER A 310 -7.67 19.24 18.56
C SER A 310 -8.90 18.70 17.82
N PHE A 311 -8.83 18.58 16.50
CA PHE A 311 -9.87 17.95 15.69
C PHE A 311 -9.96 16.44 15.95
N ALA A 312 -8.81 15.77 16.11
CA ALA A 312 -8.74 14.38 16.56
C ALA A 312 -9.47 14.15 17.88
N SER A 313 -9.22 15.00 18.89
CA SER A 313 -9.84 14.84 20.21
C SER A 313 -11.35 15.07 20.23
N ARG A 314 -11.87 15.95 19.36
CA ARG A 314 -13.32 16.24 19.28
C ARG A 314 -14.15 15.18 18.55
N SER A 315 -13.51 14.32 17.76
CA SER A 315 -14.19 13.37 16.86
C SER A 315 -14.24 11.93 17.40
N GLY A 316 -14.03 11.76 18.71
CA GLY A 316 -14.03 10.47 19.42
C GLY A 316 -15.43 9.96 19.76
#